data_AF-A0A924VMX8-F1
#
_entry.id   AF-A0A924VMX8-F1
#
_cell.length_a   1.000
_cell.length_b   1.000
_cell.length_c   1.000
_cell.angle_alpha   90.00
_cell.angle_beta   90.00
_cell.angle_gamma   90.00
#
_symmetry.space_group_name_H-M   'P 1'
#
loop_
_entity.id
_entity.type
_entity.pdbx_description
1 polymer ?
#
loop_
_entity_poly.entity_id
_entity_poly.type
_entity_poly.pdbx_seq_one_letter_code
_entity_poly.pdbx_strand_id
1 'polypeptide(L)'
;MNRAALALVLSSILWGTTGTAASLLPADVSPIAVGSATMGVGGVLLFGISMRPAISALQDPAARRWLLVGAGGVVVYPLAFYGAMNLAGVAIGNVVALGSGPVFAAFFEWAWERRRPGRVWVACTATAIVGIGLLAL
;
A
#
# COMPACT_ATOMS: atom_id res chain seq x y z
N MET A 1 -11.25 0.39 -21.79
CA MET A 1 -10.36 0.38 -20.61
C MET A 1 -9.26 -0.64 -20.86
N ASN A 2 -7.97 -0.28 -20.75
CA ASN A 2 -6.89 -1.23 -21.02
C ASN A 2 -6.77 -2.27 -19.86
N ARG A 3 -6.09 -3.39 -20.10
CA ARG A 3 -5.94 -4.47 -19.09
C ARG A 3 -5.34 -3.97 -17.77
N ALA A 4 -4.43 -3.00 -17.83
CA ALA A 4 -3.80 -2.41 -16.66
C ALA A 4 -4.80 -1.62 -15.79
N ALA A 5 -5.64 -0.79 -16.41
CA ALA A 5 -6.68 -0.05 -15.71
C ALA A 5 -7.70 -0.98 -15.06
N LEU A 6 -8.09 -2.07 -15.74
CA LEU A 6 -8.97 -3.08 -15.16
C LEU A 6 -8.34 -3.78 -13.95
N ALA A 7 -7.05 -4.15 -14.05
CA ALA A 7 -6.30 -4.74 -12.94
C ALA A 7 -6.18 -3.77 -11.76
N LEU A 8 -5.94 -2.48 -12.00
CA LEU A 8 -5.89 -1.45 -10.96
C LEU A 8 -7.23 -1.29 -10.24
N VAL A 9 -8.33 -1.24 -10.98
CA VAL A 9 -9.68 -1.14 -10.39
C VAL A 9 -9.99 -2.38 -9.55
N LEU A 10 -9.73 -3.58 -10.08
CA LEU A 10 -9.91 -4.83 -9.33
C LEU A 10 -9.05 -4.85 -8.05
N SER A 11 -7.77 -4.46 -8.15
CA SER A 11 -6.88 -4.36 -7.01
C SER A 11 -7.40 -3.37 -5.98
N SER A 12 -7.95 -2.22 -6.40
CA SER A 12 -8.49 -1.21 -5.50
C SER A 12 -9.73 -1.70 -4.76
N ILE A 13 -10.62 -2.43 -5.46
CA ILE A 13 -11.81 -3.04 -4.86
C ILE A 13 -11.40 -4.09 -3.82
N LEU A 14 -10.54 -5.04 -4.21
CA LEU A 14 -10.07 -6.11 -3.31
C LEU A 14 -9.32 -5.55 -2.11
N TRP A 15 -8.52 -4.50 -2.32
CA TRP A 15 -7.76 -3.90 -1.24
C TRP A 15 -8.65 -3.10 -0.30
N GLY A 16 -9.69 -2.43 -0.80
CA GLY A 16 -10.68 -1.72 0.01
C GLY A 16 -11.48 -2.61 0.97
N THR A 17 -11.61 -3.92 0.72
CA THR A 17 -12.32 -4.84 1.63
C THR A 17 -11.44 -5.39 2.77
N THR A 18 -10.12 -5.18 2.72
CA THR A 18 -9.17 -5.76 3.69
C THR A 18 -9.40 -5.30 5.12
N GLY A 19 -9.69 -4.00 5.33
CA GLY A 19 -9.97 -3.46 6.65
C GLY A 19 -11.26 -4.02 7.26
N THR A 20 -12.31 -4.15 6.45
CA THR A 20 -13.56 -4.78 6.87
C THR A 20 -13.37 -6.25 7.19
N ALA A 21 -12.68 -6.99 6.32
CA ALA A 21 -12.35 -8.40 6.57
C ALA A 21 -11.54 -8.59 7.86
N ALA A 22 -10.58 -7.70 8.13
CA ALA A 22 -9.80 -7.72 9.37
C ALA A 22 -10.66 -7.42 10.61
N SER A 23 -11.64 -6.52 10.51
CA SER A 23 -12.55 -6.22 11.63
C SER A 23 -13.51 -7.34 12.00
N LEU A 24 -13.72 -8.30 11.09
CA LEU A 24 -14.56 -9.48 11.32
C LEU A 24 -13.78 -10.66 11.96
N LEU A 25 -12.46 -10.53 12.11
CA LEU A 25 -11.67 -11.56 12.78
C LEU A 25 -11.96 -11.59 14.29
N PRO A 26 -11.80 -12.75 14.94
CA PRO A 26 -11.85 -12.85 16.39
C PRO A 26 -10.89 -11.87 17.07
N ALA A 27 -11.30 -11.30 18.21
CA ALA A 27 -10.56 -10.25 18.91
C ALA A 27 -9.19 -10.69 19.46
N ASP A 28 -8.98 -12.00 19.60
CA ASP A 28 -7.71 -12.62 20.01
C ASP A 28 -6.68 -12.70 18.86
N VAL A 29 -7.09 -12.44 17.61
CA VAL A 29 -6.17 -12.41 16.47
C VAL A 29 -5.40 -11.08 16.48
N SER A 30 -4.09 -11.18 16.72
CA SER A 30 -3.20 -10.01 16.71
C SER A 30 -3.15 -9.33 15.33
N PRO A 31 -3.16 -7.98 15.26
CA PRO A 31 -2.98 -7.23 14.01
C PRO A 31 -1.67 -7.57 13.29
N ILE A 32 -0.61 -7.92 14.03
CA ILE A 32 0.67 -8.37 13.48
C ILE A 32 0.50 -9.72 12.77
N ALA A 33 -0.31 -10.62 13.33
CA ALA A 33 -0.64 -11.90 12.71
C ALA A 33 -1.41 -11.71 11.41
N VAL A 34 -2.37 -10.78 11.37
CA VAL A 34 -3.10 -10.42 10.15
C VAL A 34 -2.14 -9.88 9.09
N GLY A 35 -1.33 -8.87 9.44
CA GLY A 35 -0.40 -8.25 8.49
C GLY A 35 0.66 -9.21 7.96
N SER A 36 1.24 -10.04 8.82
CA SER A 36 2.22 -11.05 8.43
C SER A 36 1.60 -12.17 7.57
N ALA A 37 0.38 -12.62 7.88
CA ALA A 37 -0.32 -13.60 7.06
C ALA A 37 -0.67 -13.04 5.67
N THR A 38 -1.20 -11.82 5.59
CA THR A 38 -1.57 -11.20 4.29
C THR A 38 -0.35 -11.01 3.40
N MET A 39 0.74 -10.42 3.91
CA MET A 39 1.96 -10.24 3.10
C MET A 39 2.71 -11.55 2.86
N GLY A 40 2.70 -12.48 3.81
CA GLY A 40 3.34 -13.78 3.66
C GLY A 40 2.68 -14.60 2.56
N VAL A 41 1.36 -14.78 2.63
CA VAL A 41 0.58 -15.52 1.62
C VAL A 41 0.63 -14.80 0.27
N GLY A 42 0.39 -13.48 0.25
CA GLY A 42 0.45 -12.69 -0.98
C GLY A 42 1.83 -12.73 -1.64
N GLY A 43 2.90 -12.66 -0.84
CA GLY A 43 4.28 -12.74 -1.31
C GLY A 43 4.63 -14.10 -1.91
N VAL A 44 4.21 -15.20 -1.27
CA VAL A 44 4.41 -16.56 -1.80
C VAL A 44 3.66 -16.74 -3.13
N LEU A 45 2.41 -16.29 -3.21
CA LEU A 45 1.62 -16.34 -4.45
C LEU A 45 2.28 -15.51 -5.56
N LEU A 46 2.70 -14.28 -5.26
CA LEU A 46 3.36 -13.39 -6.20
C LEU A 46 4.69 -13.99 -6.70
N PHE A 47 5.47 -14.58 -5.79
CA PHE A 47 6.69 -15.30 -6.15
C PHE A 47 6.40 -16.49 -7.05
N GLY A 48 5.35 -17.27 -6.78
CA GLY A 48 4.95 -18.40 -7.62
C GLY A 48 4.62 -18.01 -9.06
N ILE A 49 3.88 -16.91 -9.26
CA ILE A 49 3.52 -16.43 -10.60
C ILE A 49 4.65 -15.64 -11.30
N SER A 50 5.59 -15.08 -10.52
CA SER A 50 6.67 -14.21 -11.02
C SER A 50 8.06 -14.76 -10.74
N MET A 51 8.20 -16.09 -10.64
CA MET A 51 9.43 -16.73 -10.14
C MET A 51 10.66 -16.37 -10.96
N ARG A 52 10.57 -16.43 -12.30
CA ARG A 52 11.68 -16.13 -13.21
C ARG A 52 12.20 -14.69 -13.05
N PRO A 53 11.38 -13.63 -13.17
CA PRO A 53 11.84 -12.27 -12.95
C PRO A 53 12.26 -12.01 -11.51
N ALA A 54 11.64 -12.65 -10.51
CA ALA A 54 12.05 -12.52 -9.11
C ALA A 54 13.47 -13.05 -8.87
N ILE A 55 13.79 -14.25 -9.39
CA ILE A 55 15.15 -14.82 -9.28
C ILE A 55 16.15 -13.95 -10.03
N SER A 56 15.80 -13.47 -11.22
CA SER A 56 16.64 -12.55 -12.00
C SER A 56 16.97 -11.28 -11.21
N ALA A 57 15.98 -10.67 -10.55
CA ALA A 57 16.20 -9.49 -9.72
C ALA A 57 17.08 -9.78 -8.50
N LEU A 58 16.94 -10.96 -7.88
CA LEU A 58 17.77 -11.37 -6.73
C LEU A 58 19.24 -11.60 -7.10
N GLN A 59 19.50 -11.99 -8.35
CA GLN A 59 20.85 -12.20 -8.86
C GLN A 59 21.52 -10.91 -9.34
N ASP A 60 20.75 -9.85 -9.60
CA ASP A 60 21.26 -8.55 -10.02
C ASP A 60 21.83 -7.75 -8.81
N PRO A 61 23.15 -7.52 -8.74
CA PRO A 61 23.77 -6.76 -7.65
C PRO A 61 23.28 -5.31 -7.58
N ALA A 62 22.91 -4.71 -8.71
CA ALA A 62 22.40 -3.33 -8.77
C ALA A 62 20.99 -3.24 -8.19
N ALA A 63 20.18 -4.29 -8.34
CA ALA A 63 18.85 -4.37 -7.78
C ALA A 63 18.85 -4.68 -6.27
N ARG A 64 19.89 -5.36 -5.76
CA ARG A 64 19.95 -5.87 -4.37
C ARG A 64 19.68 -4.79 -3.31
N ARG A 65 20.25 -3.59 -3.46
CA ARG A 65 20.01 -2.48 -2.52
C ARG A 65 18.53 -2.11 -2.49
N TRP A 66 17.92 -1.94 -3.66
CA TRP A 66 16.51 -1.54 -3.79
C TRP A 66 15.56 -2.65 -3.34
N LEU A 67 15.93 -3.92 -3.58
CA LEU A 67 15.21 -5.09 -3.07
C LEU A 67 15.18 -5.11 -1.54
N LEU A 68 16.29 -4.82 -0.87
CA LEU A 68 16.33 -4.78 0.60
C LEU A 68 15.49 -3.63 1.15
N VAL A 69 15.55 -2.45 0.53
CA VAL A 69 14.71 -1.30 0.91
C VAL A 69 13.23 -1.62 0.70
N GLY A 70 12.88 -2.18 -0.45
CA GLY A 70 11.52 -2.59 -0.79
C GLY A 70 11.00 -3.67 0.15
N ALA A 71 11.81 -4.70 0.45
CA ALA A 71 11.47 -5.76 1.38
C ALA A 71 11.22 -5.21 2.80
N GLY A 72 12.08 -4.29 3.27
CA GLY A 72 11.86 -3.58 4.53
C GLY A 72 10.53 -2.83 4.53
N GLY A 73 10.23 -2.10 3.46
CA GLY A 73 8.95 -1.41 3.28
C GLY A 73 7.76 -2.37 3.33
N VAL A 74 7.82 -3.49 2.62
CA VAL A 74 6.75 -4.52 2.57
C VAL A 74 6.54 -5.20 3.92
N VAL A 75 7.58 -5.33 4.74
CA VAL A 75 7.45 -5.88 6.11
C VAL A 75 6.85 -4.85 7.05
N VAL A 76 7.33 -3.60 7.02
CA VAL A 76 6.90 -2.56 7.97
C VAL A 76 5.48 -2.07 7.67
N TYR A 77 5.14 -1.91 6.39
CA TYR A 77 3.85 -1.39 5.95
C TYR A 77 2.62 -2.09 6.55
N PRO A 78 2.42 -3.41 6.39
CA PRO A 78 1.22 -4.08 6.89
C PRO A 78 1.16 -4.05 8.43
N LEU A 79 2.31 -4.14 9.10
CA LEU A 79 2.37 -4.11 10.56
C LEU A 79 1.94 -2.76 11.11
N ALA A 80 2.42 -1.67 10.50
CA ALA A 80 2.01 -0.33 10.84
C ALA A 80 0.54 -0.08 10.46
N PHE A 81 0.09 -0.57 9.30
CA PHE A 81 -1.27 -0.39 8.80
C PHE A 81 -2.32 -1.07 9.68
N TYR A 82 -2.18 -2.37 9.93
CA TYR A 82 -3.10 -3.10 10.79
C TYR A 82 -2.97 -2.67 12.27
N GLY A 83 -1.76 -2.29 12.71
CA GLY A 83 -1.56 -1.69 14.02
C GLY A 83 -2.33 -0.36 14.18
N ALA A 84 -2.27 0.52 13.20
CA ALA A 84 -3.01 1.79 13.19
C ALA A 84 -4.52 1.56 13.20
N MET A 85 -5.03 0.59 12.43
CA MET A 85 -6.45 0.22 12.46
C MET A 85 -6.90 -0.25 13.83
N ASN A 86 -6.07 -1.01 14.54
CA ASN A 86 -6.38 -1.49 15.88
C ASN A 86 -6.37 -0.36 16.93
N LEU A 87 -5.49 0.64 16.77
CA LEU A 87 -5.35 1.75 17.73
C LEU A 87 -6.34 2.90 17.49
N ALA A 88 -6.56 3.28 16.23
CA ALA A 88 -7.37 4.43 15.86
C ALA A 88 -8.74 4.05 15.24
N GLY A 89 -8.99 2.75 15.05
CA GLY A 89 -10.15 2.24 14.33
C GLY A 89 -9.91 2.16 12.82
N VAL A 90 -10.68 1.29 12.16
CA VAL A 90 -10.54 0.97 10.73
C VAL A 90 -10.72 2.21 9.85
N ALA A 91 -11.70 3.06 10.16
CA ALA A 91 -12.01 4.25 9.38
C ALA A 91 -10.83 5.26 9.39
N ILE A 92 -10.39 5.66 10.59
CA ILE A 92 -9.30 6.62 10.75
C ILE A 92 -7.98 6.04 10.23
N GLY A 93 -7.68 4.78 10.55
CA GLY A 93 -6.48 4.08 10.08
C GLY A 93 -6.38 4.07 8.55
N ASN A 94 -7.48 3.73 7.86
CA ASN A 94 -7.54 3.75 6.39
C ASN A 94 -7.36 5.16 5.82
N VAL A 95 -8.14 6.12 6.31
CA VAL A 95 -8.13 7.51 5.84
C VAL A 95 -6.73 8.12 5.94
N VAL A 96 -6.06 7.97 7.08
CA VAL A 96 -4.73 8.55 7.31
C VAL A 96 -3.67 7.81 6.49
N ALA A 97 -3.67 6.48 6.49
CA ALA A 97 -2.71 5.70 5.72
C ALA A 97 -2.83 5.97 4.22
N LEU A 98 -4.05 6.05 3.69
CA LEU A 98 -4.28 6.27 2.27
C LEU A 98 -4.12 7.71 1.84
N GLY A 99 -4.64 8.64 2.63
CA GLY A 99 -4.59 10.07 2.32
C GLY A 99 -3.18 10.63 2.36
N SER A 100 -2.31 10.04 3.17
CA SER A 100 -0.90 10.42 3.21
C SER A 100 -0.09 9.92 2.02
N GLY A 101 -0.53 8.86 1.32
CA GLY A 101 0.19 8.26 0.20
C GLY A 101 0.57 9.26 -0.91
N PRO A 102 -0.40 10.01 -1.50
CA PRO A 102 -0.10 11.03 -2.50
C PRO A 102 0.82 12.14 -1.97
N VAL A 103 0.65 12.56 -0.71
CA VAL A 103 1.47 13.62 -0.10
C VAL A 103 2.93 13.16 0.01
N PHE A 104 3.17 11.95 0.50
CA PHE A 104 4.52 11.36 0.54
C PHE A 104 5.09 11.14 -0.86
N ALA A 105 4.29 10.67 -1.81
CA ALA A 105 4.73 10.50 -3.20
C ALA A 105 5.21 11.81 -3.81
N ALA A 106 4.44 12.90 -3.68
CA ALA A 106 4.86 14.23 -4.14
C ALA A 106 6.12 14.73 -3.42
N PHE A 107 6.21 14.48 -2.11
CA PHE A 107 7.38 14.87 -1.34
C PHE A 107 8.64 14.17 -1.86
N PHE A 108 8.60 12.85 -2.09
CA PHE A 108 9.73 12.10 -2.62
C PHE A 108 10.06 12.48 -4.06
N GLU A 109 9.06 12.67 -4.93
CA GLU A 109 9.25 13.10 -6.32
C GLU A 109 9.90 14.49 -6.38
N TRP A 110 9.46 15.42 -5.54
CA TRP A 110 10.06 16.74 -5.43
C TRP A 110 11.49 16.68 -4.86
N ALA A 111 11.70 15.90 -3.79
CA ALA A 111 12.99 15.80 -3.11
C ALA A 111 14.07 15.12 -3.96
N TRP A 112 13.71 14.10 -4.74
CA TRP A 112 14.67 13.28 -5.49
C TRP A 112 14.75 13.65 -6.97
N GLU A 113 13.62 13.88 -7.63
CA GLU A 113 13.59 14.15 -9.07
C GLU A 113 13.60 15.66 -9.40
N ARG A 114 13.40 16.52 -8.38
CA ARG A 114 13.28 17.98 -8.52
C ARG A 114 12.23 18.43 -9.55
N ARG A 115 11.29 17.55 -9.89
CA ARG A 115 10.16 17.85 -10.77
C ARG A 115 9.06 18.52 -9.94
N ARG A 116 8.45 19.57 -10.50
CA ARG A 116 7.29 20.20 -9.88
C ARG A 116 6.04 19.39 -10.23
N PRO A 117 5.15 19.10 -9.27
CA PRO A 117 3.91 18.37 -9.56
C PRO A 117 3.08 19.09 -10.63
N GLY A 118 2.63 18.36 -11.64
CA GLY A 118 1.78 18.92 -12.71
C GLY A 118 0.40 19.32 -12.21
N ARG A 119 -0.30 20.19 -12.96
CA ARG A 119 -1.65 20.66 -12.60
C ARG A 119 -2.68 19.53 -12.41
N VAL A 120 -2.62 18.49 -13.24
CA VAL A 120 -3.51 17.32 -13.14
C VAL A 120 -3.24 16.55 -11.85
N TRP A 121 -1.97 16.37 -11.50
CA TRP A 121 -1.58 15.70 -10.26
C TRP A 121 -2.14 16.45 -9.04
N VAL A 122 -1.99 17.78 -9.00
CA VAL A 122 -2.52 18.60 -7.91
C VAL A 122 -4.04 18.47 -7.81
N ALA A 123 -4.75 18.49 -8.94
CA ALA A 123 -6.21 18.31 -8.96
C ALA A 123 -6.64 16.92 -8.45
N CYS A 124 -5.95 15.85 -8.86
CA CYS A 124 -6.23 14.49 -8.39
C CYS A 124 -5.97 14.36 -6.88
N THR A 125 -4.85 14.87 -6.39
CA THR A 125 -4.49 14.85 -4.97
C THR A 125 -5.47 15.67 -4.13
N ALA A 126 -5.84 16.87 -4.58
CA ALA A 126 -6.84 17.70 -3.91
C ALA A 126 -8.21 17.00 -3.83
N THR A 127 -8.65 16.37 -4.94
CA THR A 127 -9.90 15.61 -4.97
C THR A 127 -9.86 14.42 -4.00
N ALA A 128 -8.74 13.70 -3.94
CA ALA A 128 -8.55 12.60 -2.99
C ALA A 128 -8.61 13.10 -1.54
N ILE A 129 -7.91 14.19 -1.21
CA ILE A 129 -7.93 14.81 0.13
C ILE A 129 -9.35 15.24 0.51
N VAL A 130 -10.09 15.87 -0.41
CA VAL A 130 -11.49 16.26 -0.16
C VAL A 130 -12.37 15.04 0.11
N GLY A 131 -12.28 13.99 -0.72
CA GLY A 131 -13.04 12.76 -0.52
C GLY A 131 -12.73 12.11 0.83
N ILE A 132 -11.47 12.12 1.24
CA ILE A 132 -11.03 11.62 2.54
C ILE A 132 -11.57 12.47 3.69
N GLY A 133 -11.56 13.79 3.57
CA GLY A 133 -12.15 14.70 4.54
C GLY A 133 -13.66 14.49 4.71
N LEU A 134 -14.37 14.21 3.61
CA LEU A 134 -15.79 13.88 3.64
C LEU A 134 -16.07 12.53 4.31
N LEU A 135 -15.21 11.53 4.15
CA LEU A 135 -15.34 10.24 4.83
C LEU A 135 -15.02 10.30 6.32
N ALA A 136 -14.27 11.31 6.76
CA ALA A 136 -13.87 11.50 8.15
C ALA A 136 -14.85 12.37 8.97
N LEU A 137 -15.86 12.94 8.31
CA LEU A 137 -16.93 13.74 8.92
C LEU A 137 -18.10 12.82 9.34
#